data_AF-A0A840PJF4-F1
#
_entry.id   AF-A0A840PJF4-F1
#
_cell.length_a   1.000
_cell.length_b   1.000
_cell.length_c   1.000
_cell.angle_alpha   90.00
_cell.angle_beta   90.00
_cell.angle_gamma   90.00
#
_symmetry.space_group_name_H-M   'P 1'
#
loop_
_entity.id
_entity.type
_entity.pdbx_description
1 polymer ?
#
loop_
_entity_poly.entity_id
_entity_poly.type
_entity_poly.pdbx_seq_one_letter_code
_entity_poly.pdbx_strand_id
1 'polypeptide(L)'
;MLMLLWDYEMAAEREKLNGLSPTRRLALAVTAIEWTMATMSPPIRDAATRAFLERALVACRRAVSEGQRAVSEQPELIRDYDDVYEGTEEPGTAHLLSAVMECCEAVEGLDAQRVYNVLSYCYEGSMDREDIPDLSLDAERNNRRCVSVIQYQRNLIEEAVATDAGLNS
;
A
#
# COMPACT_ATOMS: atom_id res chain seq x y z
N MET A 1 -8.27 -17.80 -11.25
CA MET A 1 -7.81 -16.66 -10.43
C MET A 1 -8.50 -16.81 -9.09
N LEU A 2 -7.73 -17.00 -8.03
CA LEU A 2 -8.27 -17.03 -6.66
C LEU A 2 -8.73 -15.61 -6.35
N MET A 3 -9.94 -15.44 -5.81
CA MET A 3 -10.44 -14.13 -5.37
C MET A 3 -10.17 -14.03 -3.88
N LEU A 4 -9.39 -13.03 -3.45
CA LEU A 4 -9.08 -12.82 -2.04
C LEU A 4 -10.29 -12.21 -1.32
N LEU A 5 -10.33 -12.34 0.00
CA LEU A 5 -11.33 -11.63 0.81
C LEU A 5 -11.28 -10.12 0.55
N TRP A 6 -10.06 -9.60 0.40
CA TRP A 6 -9.83 -8.21 0.09
C TRP A 6 -10.51 -7.75 -1.20
N ASP A 7 -10.42 -8.52 -2.29
CA ASP A 7 -11.08 -8.20 -3.55
C ASP A 7 -12.59 -8.07 -3.39
N TYR A 8 -13.17 -9.01 -2.63
CA TYR A 8 -14.61 -9.04 -2.36
C TYR A 8 -15.06 -7.83 -1.52
N GLU A 9 -14.33 -7.54 -0.44
CA GLU A 9 -14.68 -6.48 0.50
C GLU A 9 -14.38 -5.07 -0.07
N MET A 10 -13.31 -4.90 -0.83
CA MET A 10 -12.85 -3.58 -1.28
C MET A 10 -13.41 -3.17 -2.66
N ALA A 11 -14.13 -4.05 -3.35
CA ALA A 11 -14.71 -3.76 -4.66
C ALA A 11 -15.54 -2.47 -4.69
N ALA A 12 -16.37 -2.23 -3.66
CA ALA A 12 -17.22 -1.04 -3.56
C ALA A 12 -16.43 0.27 -3.33
N GLU A 13 -15.19 0.18 -2.87
CA GLU A 13 -14.36 1.34 -2.56
C GLU A 13 -13.68 1.95 -3.80
N ARG A 14 -13.65 1.22 -4.93
CA ARG A 14 -13.00 1.67 -6.17
C ARG A 14 -13.53 3.01 -6.68
N GLU A 15 -14.84 3.20 -6.63
CA GLU A 15 -15.50 4.46 -7.03
C GLU A 15 -15.05 5.63 -6.15
N LYS A 16 -14.90 5.41 -4.84
CA LYS A 16 -14.46 6.46 -3.90
C LYS A 16 -13.03 6.93 -4.22
N LEU A 17 -12.13 6.02 -4.56
CA LEU A 17 -10.75 6.34 -4.95
C LEU A 17 -10.70 7.21 -6.23
N ASN A 18 -11.62 6.98 -7.18
CA ASN A 18 -11.75 7.83 -8.38
C ASN A 18 -12.16 9.26 -8.02
N GLY A 19 -12.97 9.46 -6.97
CA GLY A 19 -13.39 10.77 -6.52
C GLY A 19 -12.30 11.60 -5.84
N LEU A 20 -11.22 10.97 -5.34
CA LEU A 20 -10.16 11.67 -4.61
C LEU A 20 -9.27 12.50 -5.53
N SER A 21 -8.86 13.68 -5.05
CA SER A 21 -7.80 14.46 -5.69
C SER A 21 -6.46 13.70 -5.75
N PRO A 22 -5.58 13.97 -6.75
CA PRO A 22 -4.29 13.28 -6.88
C PRO A 22 -3.40 13.35 -5.63
N THR A 23 -3.35 14.50 -4.96
CA THR A 23 -2.60 14.67 -3.70
C THR A 23 -3.15 13.77 -2.58
N ARG A 24 -4.48 13.58 -2.52
CA ARG A 24 -5.11 12.69 -1.54
C ARG A 24 -4.87 11.22 -1.83
N ARG A 25 -4.86 10.84 -3.11
CA ARG A 25 -4.49 9.49 -3.54
C ARG A 25 -3.08 9.13 -3.10
N LEU A 26 -2.11 10.03 -3.29
CA LEU A 26 -0.75 9.83 -2.81
C LEU A 26 -0.69 9.73 -1.29
N ALA A 27 -1.31 10.66 -0.57
CA ALA A 27 -1.34 10.63 0.89
C ALA A 27 -1.92 9.31 1.43
N LEU A 28 -3.06 8.86 0.89
CA LEU A 28 -3.72 7.62 1.26
C LEU A 28 -2.82 6.40 1.01
N ALA A 29 -2.24 6.30 -0.18
CA ALA A 29 -1.35 5.20 -0.54
C ALA A 29 -0.16 5.11 0.42
N VAL A 30 0.50 6.24 0.69
CA VAL A 30 1.65 6.30 1.60
C VAL A 30 1.26 5.93 3.03
N THR A 31 0.15 6.46 3.54
CA THR A 31 -0.34 6.12 4.89
C THR A 31 -0.65 4.62 5.02
N ALA A 32 -1.23 3.99 4.00
CA ALA A 32 -1.48 2.55 4.00
C ALA A 32 -0.18 1.73 4.04
N ILE A 33 0.84 2.11 3.26
CA ILE A 33 2.14 1.44 3.24
C ILE A 33 2.83 1.57 4.60
N GLU A 34 2.86 2.78 5.17
CA GLU A 34 3.48 3.05 6.46
C GLU A 34 2.83 2.26 7.59
N TRP A 35 1.49 2.26 7.64
CA TRP A 35 0.77 1.48 8.64
C TRP A 35 1.03 -0.01 8.49
N THR A 36 1.06 -0.51 7.25
CA THR A 36 1.32 -1.92 6.98
C THR A 36 2.71 -2.31 7.46
N MET A 37 3.74 -1.56 7.08
CA MET A 37 5.12 -1.80 7.52
C MET A 37 5.26 -1.72 9.05
N ALA A 38 4.61 -0.74 9.69
CA ALA A 38 4.68 -0.55 11.15
C ALA A 38 3.95 -1.65 11.95
N THR A 39 2.98 -2.33 11.33
CA THR A 39 2.15 -3.36 11.99
C THR A 39 2.47 -4.77 11.53
N MET A 40 3.48 -4.96 10.67
CA MET A 40 3.98 -6.28 10.31
C MET A 40 4.54 -7.01 11.55
N SER A 41 4.14 -8.26 11.70
CA SER A 41 4.61 -9.16 12.75
C SER A 41 4.95 -10.52 12.15
N PRO A 42 6.20 -11.00 12.25
CA PRO A 42 7.36 -10.28 12.79
C PRO A 42 7.71 -9.04 11.95
N PRO A 43 8.53 -8.09 12.48
CA PRO A 43 9.08 -7.01 11.68
C PRO A 43 9.98 -7.52 10.55
N ILE A 44 10.18 -6.71 9.51
CA ILE A 44 11.12 -7.01 8.41
C ILE A 44 12.54 -7.08 8.96
N ARG A 45 13.22 -8.21 8.75
CA ARG A 45 14.59 -8.43 9.27
C ARG A 45 15.65 -8.22 8.19
N ASP A 46 15.33 -8.50 6.94
CA ASP A 46 16.22 -8.27 5.82
C ASP A 46 16.61 -6.80 5.71
N ALA A 47 17.90 -6.54 5.83
CA ALA A 47 18.42 -5.19 5.98
C ALA A 47 18.32 -4.40 4.67
N ALA A 48 18.50 -5.07 3.51
CA ALA A 48 18.43 -4.43 2.20
C ALA A 48 16.99 -4.00 1.88
N THR A 49 16.03 -4.90 2.06
CA THR A 49 14.60 -4.63 1.89
C THR A 49 14.15 -3.50 2.81
N ARG A 50 14.50 -3.57 4.11
CA ARG A 50 14.12 -2.52 5.07
C ARG A 50 14.73 -1.17 4.69
N ALA A 51 16.02 -1.12 4.37
CA ALA A 51 16.68 0.13 3.97
C ALA A 51 16.07 0.72 2.69
N PHE A 52 15.71 -0.13 1.72
CA PHE A 52 15.03 0.29 0.50
C PHE A 52 13.67 0.94 0.82
N LEU A 53 12.82 0.24 1.58
CA LEU A 53 11.49 0.72 1.97
C LEU A 53 11.58 2.03 2.76
N GLU A 54 12.53 2.15 3.69
CA GLU A 54 12.74 3.36 4.47
C GLU A 54 13.12 4.56 3.57
N ARG A 55 14.08 4.39 2.64
CA ARG A 55 14.47 5.44 1.69
C ARG A 55 13.29 5.86 0.80
N ALA A 56 12.55 4.90 0.26
CA ALA A 56 11.40 5.15 -0.59
C ALA A 56 10.27 5.87 0.17
N LEU A 57 9.99 5.46 1.42
CA LEU A 57 9.01 6.13 2.28
C LEU A 57 9.43 7.54 2.70
N VAL A 58 10.74 7.83 2.81
CA VAL A 58 11.21 9.22 3.04
C VAL A 58 10.84 10.11 1.86
N ALA A 59 11.09 9.65 0.63
CA ALA A 59 10.74 10.40 -0.58
C ALA A 59 9.22 10.60 -0.69
N CYS A 60 8.44 9.55 -0.41
CA CYS A 60 6.98 9.59 -0.39
C CYS A 60 6.43 10.57 0.65
N ARG A 61 6.89 10.47 1.91
CA ARG A 61 6.49 11.39 2.99
C ARG A 61 6.78 12.84 2.66
N ARG A 62 7.94 13.11 2.07
CA ARG A 62 8.31 14.44 1.64
C ARG A 62 7.29 14.98 0.64
N ALA A 63 6.99 14.24 -0.42
CA ALA A 63 6.01 14.62 -1.43
C ALA A 63 4.62 14.89 -0.80
N VAL A 64 4.15 14.02 0.10
CA VAL A 64 2.89 14.21 0.82
C VAL A 64 2.91 15.48 1.67
N SER A 65 3.99 15.72 2.43
CA SER A 65 4.12 16.91 3.29
C SER A 65 4.17 18.22 2.52
N GLU A 66 4.68 18.18 1.29
CA GLU A 66 4.75 19.32 0.37
C GLU A 66 3.45 19.49 -0.45
N GLY A 67 2.44 18.64 -0.24
CA GLY A 67 1.17 18.67 -0.96
C GLY A 67 1.27 18.25 -2.43
N GLN A 68 2.33 17.54 -2.80
CA GLN A 68 2.57 17.11 -4.17
C GLN A 68 1.61 15.98 -4.57
N ARG A 69 1.29 15.92 -5.86
CA ARG A 69 0.49 14.83 -6.44
C ARG A 69 1.31 13.56 -6.74
N ALA A 70 2.63 13.68 -6.78
CA ALA A 70 3.56 12.65 -7.23
C ALA A 70 4.86 12.73 -6.43
N VAL A 71 5.56 11.60 -6.34
CA VAL A 71 6.93 11.57 -5.83
C VAL A 71 7.86 12.06 -6.95
N SER A 72 8.76 12.99 -6.63
CA SER A 72 9.80 13.41 -7.58
C SER A 72 10.62 12.20 -8.03
N GLU A 73 11.12 12.22 -9.27
CA GLU A 73 11.88 11.11 -9.85
C GLU A 73 12.98 10.59 -8.90
N GLN A 74 13.01 9.27 -8.69
CA GLN A 74 13.94 8.58 -7.80
C GLN A 74 14.78 7.57 -8.61
N PRO A 75 15.71 8.01 -9.48
CA PRO A 75 16.43 7.11 -10.39
C PRO A 75 17.27 6.07 -9.66
N GLU A 76 17.79 6.39 -8.47
CA GLU A 76 18.52 5.45 -7.63
C GLU A 76 17.61 4.34 -7.06
N LEU A 77 16.39 4.68 -6.63
CA LEU A 77 15.44 3.68 -6.13
C LEU A 77 14.95 2.76 -7.25
N ILE A 78 14.66 3.31 -8.43
CA ILE A 78 14.25 2.51 -9.60
C ILE A 78 15.36 1.55 -10.01
N ARG A 79 16.61 2.03 -10.03
CA ARG A 79 17.77 1.20 -10.36
C ARG A 79 18.00 0.08 -9.35
N ASP A 80 17.88 0.37 -8.06
CA ASP A 80 18.15 -0.59 -6.98
C ASP A 80 16.99 -1.60 -6.80
N TYR A 81 15.81 -1.34 -7.38
CA TYR A 81 14.60 -2.12 -7.12
C TYR A 81 14.75 -3.60 -7.50
N ASP A 82 15.20 -3.91 -8.72
CA ASP A 82 15.28 -5.28 -9.21
C ASP A 82 16.21 -6.13 -8.31
N ASP A 83 17.37 -5.59 -7.95
CA ASP A 83 18.34 -6.27 -7.08
C ASP A 83 17.75 -6.56 -5.69
N VAL A 84 16.99 -5.62 -5.10
CA VAL A 84 16.36 -5.79 -3.78
C VAL A 84 15.16 -6.72 -3.86
N TYR A 85 14.36 -6.63 -4.93
CA TYR A 85 13.19 -7.46 -5.14
C TYR A 85 13.57 -8.93 -5.36
N GLU A 86 14.58 -9.21 -6.19
CA GLU A 86 15.09 -10.57 -6.39
C GLU A 86 15.77 -11.14 -5.14
N GLY A 87 16.35 -10.28 -4.30
CA GLY A 87 17.03 -10.66 -3.07
C GLY A 87 16.11 -10.88 -1.86
N THR A 88 14.82 -10.53 -1.93
CA THR A 88 13.91 -10.62 -0.78
C THR A 88 13.21 -11.99 -0.72
N GLU A 89 13.39 -12.71 0.38
CA GLU A 89 12.75 -14.02 0.61
C GLU A 89 11.75 -14.00 1.77
N GLU A 90 11.65 -12.87 2.50
CA GLU A 90 10.74 -12.77 3.63
C GLU A 90 9.27 -12.69 3.17
N PRO A 91 8.34 -13.45 3.78
CA PRO A 91 6.94 -13.39 3.40
C PRO A 91 6.40 -11.95 3.42
N GLY A 92 5.70 -11.58 2.34
CA GLY A 92 5.06 -10.29 2.17
C GLY A 92 5.94 -9.09 1.86
N THR A 93 7.28 -9.20 1.86
CA THR A 93 8.15 -8.04 1.57
C THR A 93 8.14 -7.66 0.10
N ALA A 94 8.07 -8.64 -0.81
CA ALA A 94 7.93 -8.39 -2.25
C ALA A 94 6.70 -7.52 -2.56
N HIS A 95 5.56 -7.79 -1.90
CA HIS A 95 4.37 -6.98 -2.03
C HIS A 95 4.58 -5.54 -1.52
N LEU A 96 5.25 -5.33 -0.39
CA LEU A 96 5.56 -3.96 0.07
C LEU A 96 6.53 -3.22 -0.83
N LEU A 97 7.51 -3.90 -1.41
CA LEU A 97 8.39 -3.31 -2.41
C LEU A 97 7.59 -2.87 -3.64
N SER A 98 6.68 -3.70 -4.14
CA SER A 98 5.79 -3.32 -5.25
C SER A 98 4.86 -2.15 -4.86
N ALA A 99 4.32 -2.14 -3.65
CA ALA A 99 3.46 -1.06 -3.15
C ALA A 99 4.17 0.29 -3.14
N VAL A 100 5.43 0.36 -2.68
CA VAL A 100 6.17 1.62 -2.66
C VAL A 100 6.61 2.04 -4.07
N MET A 101 6.92 1.08 -4.95
CA MET A 101 7.28 1.39 -6.33
C MET A 101 6.12 1.95 -7.14
N GLU A 102 4.88 1.52 -6.87
CA GLU A 102 3.70 2.15 -7.47
C GLU A 102 3.68 3.66 -7.22
N CYS A 103 4.07 4.10 -6.02
CA CYS A 103 4.20 5.53 -5.69
C CYS A 103 5.39 6.20 -6.38
N CYS A 104 6.55 5.55 -6.42
CA CYS A 104 7.79 6.12 -6.97
C CYS A 104 7.80 6.24 -8.50
N GLU A 105 7.14 5.31 -9.21
CA GLU A 105 7.06 5.31 -10.68
C GLU A 105 5.92 6.19 -11.22
N ALA A 106 5.01 6.65 -10.35
CA ALA A 106 3.88 7.49 -10.72
C ALA A 106 4.27 8.96 -10.89
N VAL A 107 5.12 9.26 -11.89
CA VAL A 107 5.62 10.62 -12.17
C VAL A 107 4.51 11.64 -12.45
N GLU A 108 3.36 11.21 -12.98
CA GLU A 108 2.20 12.07 -13.21
C GLU A 108 1.21 12.11 -12.03
N GLY A 109 1.47 11.30 -10.99
CA GLY A 109 0.61 11.06 -9.85
C GLY A 109 -0.12 9.71 -9.97
N LEU A 110 -0.67 9.26 -8.84
CA LEU A 110 -1.42 8.00 -8.77
C LEU A 110 -2.84 8.18 -9.31
N ASP A 111 -3.22 7.32 -10.26
CA ASP A 111 -4.64 7.12 -10.57
C ASP A 111 -5.29 6.20 -9.52
N ALA A 112 -6.62 6.07 -9.57
CA ALA A 112 -7.35 5.26 -8.61
C ALA A 112 -7.00 3.76 -8.69
N GLN A 113 -6.62 3.26 -9.87
CA GLN A 113 -6.27 1.86 -10.05
C GLN A 113 -4.91 1.55 -9.41
N ARG A 114 -3.92 2.44 -9.55
CA ARG A 114 -2.62 2.30 -8.88
C ARG A 114 -2.77 2.39 -7.36
N VAL A 115 -3.61 3.29 -6.84
CA VAL A 115 -3.92 3.32 -5.41
C VAL A 115 -4.57 2.00 -4.97
N TYR A 116 -5.52 1.47 -5.75
CA TYR A 116 -6.15 0.19 -5.46
C TYR A 116 -5.12 -0.95 -5.44
N ASN A 117 -4.16 -0.97 -6.37
CA ASN A 117 -3.05 -1.93 -6.36
C ASN A 117 -2.19 -1.81 -5.10
N VAL A 118 -1.82 -0.59 -4.69
CA VAL A 118 -1.07 -0.36 -3.45
C VAL A 118 -1.78 -0.95 -2.23
N LEU A 119 -3.10 -0.74 -2.13
CA LEU A 119 -3.90 -1.29 -1.04
C LEU A 119 -3.97 -2.83 -1.09
N SER A 120 -4.08 -3.41 -2.28
CA SER A 120 -4.01 -4.87 -2.49
C SER A 120 -2.67 -5.43 -2.03
N TYR A 121 -1.56 -4.83 -2.47
CA TYR A 121 -0.23 -5.25 -2.06
C TYR A 121 -0.01 -5.12 -0.54
N CYS A 122 -0.56 -4.10 0.11
CA CYS A 122 -0.51 -3.98 1.56
C CYS A 122 -1.29 -5.12 2.27
N TYR A 123 -2.40 -5.54 1.69
CA TYR A 123 -3.17 -6.69 2.17
C TYR A 123 -2.44 -8.01 1.96
N GLU A 124 -2.00 -8.29 0.75
CA GLU A 124 -1.26 -9.50 0.38
C GLU A 124 0.02 -9.62 1.22
N GLY A 125 0.78 -8.53 1.35
CA GLY A 125 1.98 -8.51 2.18
C GLY A 125 1.72 -8.76 3.67
N SER A 126 0.54 -8.37 4.17
CA SER A 126 0.13 -8.71 5.54
C SER A 126 -0.33 -10.16 5.66
N MET A 127 -1.09 -10.65 4.68
CA MET A 127 -1.66 -12.00 4.65
C MET A 127 -0.59 -13.08 4.52
N ASP A 128 0.44 -12.85 3.69
CA ASP A 128 1.56 -13.77 3.48
C ASP A 128 2.30 -14.15 4.77
N ARG A 129 2.25 -13.29 5.80
CA ARG A 129 2.89 -13.54 7.09
C ARG A 129 2.05 -14.40 8.04
N GLU A 130 0.78 -14.61 7.72
CA GLU A 130 -0.18 -15.28 8.60
C GLU A 130 -0.23 -16.81 8.41
N ASP A 131 0.53 -17.36 7.44
CA ASP A 131 0.63 -18.79 7.15
C ASP A 131 -0.75 -19.49 7.10
N ILE A 132 -1.69 -18.89 6.37
CA ILE A 132 -3.07 -19.38 6.26
C ILE A 132 -3.06 -20.69 5.44
N PRO A 133 -3.38 -21.86 6.03
CA PRO A 133 -3.15 -23.16 5.38
C PRO A 133 -4.02 -23.43 4.15
N ASP A 134 -5.19 -22.79 4.08
CA ASP A 134 -6.13 -22.88 2.98
C ASP A 134 -6.62 -21.47 2.66
N LEU A 135 -6.12 -20.88 1.58
CA LEU A 135 -6.47 -19.53 1.11
C LEU A 135 -7.90 -19.52 0.54
N SER A 136 -8.87 -19.67 1.43
CA SER A 136 -10.28 -19.51 1.16
C SER A 136 -10.80 -18.22 1.79
N LEU A 137 -11.87 -17.67 1.21
CA LEU A 137 -12.55 -16.48 1.75
C LEU A 137 -12.91 -16.64 3.24
N ASP A 138 -13.34 -17.84 3.65
CA ASP A 138 -13.70 -18.11 5.04
C ASP A 138 -12.47 -18.18 5.95
N ALA A 139 -11.35 -18.72 5.48
CA ALA A 139 -10.10 -18.72 6.25
C ALA A 139 -9.57 -17.30 6.45
N GLU A 140 -9.53 -16.49 5.38
CA GLU A 140 -9.16 -15.07 5.44
C GLU A 140 -10.12 -14.29 6.36
N ARG A 141 -11.43 -14.55 6.30
CA ARG A 141 -12.44 -13.86 7.13
C ARG A 141 -12.29 -14.18 8.61
N ASN A 142 -11.77 -15.35 8.95
CA ASN A 142 -11.46 -15.76 10.32
C ASN A 142 -10.05 -15.35 10.77
N ASN A 143 -9.21 -14.84 9.85
CA ASN A 143 -7.90 -14.31 10.19
C ASN A 143 -8.02 -12.84 10.67
N ARG A 144 -7.56 -12.59 11.91
CA ARG A 144 -7.66 -11.25 12.54
C ARG A 144 -6.86 -10.19 11.78
N ARG A 145 -5.71 -10.54 11.23
CA ARG A 145 -4.86 -9.61 10.49
C ARG A 145 -5.53 -9.19 9.19
N CYS A 146 -6.03 -10.14 8.41
CA CYS A 146 -6.79 -9.87 7.17
C CYS A 146 -7.95 -8.89 7.42
N VAL A 147 -8.79 -9.19 8.42
CA VAL A 147 -9.92 -8.32 8.79
C VAL A 147 -9.43 -6.93 9.24
N SER A 148 -8.38 -6.85 10.05
CA SER A 148 -7.87 -5.56 10.53
C SER A 148 -7.32 -4.67 9.40
N VAL A 149 -6.66 -5.27 8.39
CA VAL A 149 -6.12 -4.52 7.25
C VAL A 149 -7.27 -3.94 6.42
N ILE A 150 -8.30 -4.74 6.12
CA ILE A 150 -9.49 -4.29 5.38
C ILE A 150 -10.20 -3.16 6.14
N GLN A 151 -10.42 -3.32 7.44
CA GLN A 151 -11.03 -2.29 8.27
C GLN A 151 -10.22 -1.00 8.28
N TYR A 152 -8.90 -1.10 8.45
CA TYR A 152 -8.01 0.06 8.43
C TYR A 152 -8.08 0.81 7.10
N GLN A 153 -7.98 0.09 5.98
CA GLN A 153 -8.01 0.70 4.66
C GLN A 153 -9.36 1.34 4.34
N ARG A 154 -10.49 0.73 4.72
CA ARG A 154 -11.82 1.34 4.59
C ARG A 154 -11.93 2.65 5.36
N ASN A 155 -11.52 2.65 6.63
CA ASN A 155 -11.54 3.87 7.45
C ASN A 155 -10.66 4.96 6.81
N LEU A 156 -9.48 4.59 6.32
CA LEU A 156 -8.57 5.51 5.66
C LEU A 156 -9.18 6.13 4.39
N ILE A 157 -9.92 5.34 3.60
CA ILE A 157 -10.65 5.84 2.42
C ILE A 157 -11.77 6.79 2.83
N GLU A 158 -12.55 6.45 3.85
CA GLU A 158 -13.64 7.30 4.35
C GLU A 158 -13.13 8.65 4.87
N GLU A 159 -12.05 8.64 5.64
CA GLU A 159 -11.38 9.85 6.14
C GLU A 159 -10.85 10.72 4.99
N ALA A 160 -10.27 10.09 3.96
CA ALA A 160 -9.78 10.80 2.77
C ALA A 160 -10.92 11.47 2.01
N VAL A 161 -12.04 10.78 1.81
CA VAL A 161 -13.23 11.33 1.14
C VAL A 161 -13.82 12.49 1.93
N ALA A 162 -13.96 12.35 3.26
CA ALA A 162 -14.49 13.42 4.10
C ALA A 162 -13.61 14.67 4.07
N THR A 163 -12.28 14.48 4.08
CA THR A 163 -11.32 15.59 4.03
C THR A 163 -11.31 16.30 2.67
N ASP A 164 -11.39 15.55 1.56
CA ASP A 164 -11.40 16.12 0.22
C ASP A 164 -12.70 16.90 -0.06
N ALA A 165 -13.84 16.41 0.46
CA ALA A 165 -15.11 17.13 0.38
C ALA A 165 -15.07 18.49 1.12
N GLY A 166 -14.44 18.55 2.29
CA GLY A 166 -14.31 19.78 3.08
C GLY A 166 -13.32 20.82 2.52
N LEU A 167 -12.45 20.44 1.57
CA LEU A 167 -11.56 21.36 0.86
C LEU A 167 -12.20 21.97 -0.39
N ASN A 168 -13.29 21.38 -0.88
CA ASN A 168 -14.02 21.81 -2.07
C ASN A 168 -15.32 22.58 -1.74
N SER A 169 -15.61 22.82 -0.46
CA SER A 169 -16.74 23.59 0.07
C SER A 169 -16.31 24.96 0.58
#